data_AF-A0A7W5EMY2-F1
#
_entry.id   AF-A0A7W5EMY2-F1
#
_cell.length_a   1.000
_cell.length_b   1.000
_cell.length_c   1.000
_cell.angle_alpha   90.00
_cell.angle_beta   90.00
_cell.angle_gamma   90.00
#
_symmetry.space_group_name_H-M   'P 1'
#
loop_
_entity.id
_entity.type
_entity.pdbx_description
1 polymer ?
#
loop_
_entity_poly.entity_id
_entity_poly.type
_entity_poly.pdbx_seq_one_letter_code
_entity_poly.pdbx_strand_id
1 'polypeptide(L)'
;MKKTLFTGIILVATSTFGCATMAQQPPRVDIGSRHGNLRDAQQHIVQAWQLISTAQYDNDSRLGGHAARAKELLNEANEELRLAADVANEHER
;
A
#
# COMPACT_ATOMS: atom_id res chain seq x y z
N MET A 1 2.43 10.33 -55.92
CA MET A 1 3.08 10.25 -54.59
C MET A 1 2.04 10.57 -53.55
N LYS A 2 1.56 9.56 -52.80
CA LYS A 2 0.44 9.68 -51.85
C LYS A 2 0.99 10.14 -50.49
N LYS A 3 0.57 11.31 -50.00
CA LYS A 3 0.91 11.82 -48.67
C LYS A 3 0.00 11.14 -47.65
N THR A 4 0.53 10.22 -46.85
CA THR A 4 -0.18 9.62 -45.72
C THR A 4 -0.09 10.55 -44.51
N LEU A 5 -1.24 11.07 -44.09
CA LEU A 5 -1.42 11.81 -42.85
C LEU A 5 -1.33 10.81 -41.67
N PHE A 6 -0.34 10.96 -40.80
CA PHE A 6 -0.28 10.25 -39.52
C PHE A 6 -1.10 11.05 -38.49
N THR A 7 -2.33 10.63 -38.26
CA THR A 7 -3.19 11.13 -37.18
C THR A 7 -2.68 10.55 -35.86
N GLY A 8 -2.00 11.38 -35.06
CA GLY A 8 -1.56 11.02 -33.72
C GLY A 8 -2.75 10.91 -32.77
N ILE A 9 -2.99 9.71 -32.26
CA ILE A 9 -3.94 9.47 -31.16
C ILE A 9 -3.23 9.87 -29.87
N ILE A 10 -3.53 11.05 -29.34
CA ILE A 10 -3.16 11.44 -27.98
C ILE A 10 -4.18 10.76 -27.05
N LEU A 11 -3.79 9.60 -26.50
CA LEU A 11 -4.54 8.93 -25.44
C LEU A 11 -4.27 9.69 -24.13
N VAL A 12 -5.04 10.75 -23.87
CA VAL A 12 -5.09 11.38 -22.54
C VAL A 12 -5.81 10.39 -21.62
N ALA A 13 -5.04 9.56 -20.94
CA ALA A 13 -5.52 8.75 -19.83
C ALA A 13 -5.77 9.66 -18.62
N THR A 14 -6.88 10.40 -18.65
CA THR A 14 -7.43 11.04 -17.46
C THR A 14 -7.96 9.93 -16.55
N SER A 15 -7.07 9.39 -15.71
CA SER A 15 -7.43 8.48 -14.62
C SER A 15 -8.31 9.23 -13.63
N THR A 16 -9.61 9.21 -13.88
CA THR A 16 -10.63 9.49 -12.89
C THR A 16 -10.59 8.35 -11.88
N PHE A 17 -9.76 8.50 -10.84
CA PHE A 17 -9.81 7.62 -9.67
C PHE A 17 -11.17 7.81 -9.01
N GLY A 18 -12.11 6.95 -9.37
CA GLY A 18 -13.44 6.88 -8.76
C GLY A 18 -13.31 6.63 -7.26
N CYS A 19 -14.01 7.44 -6.47
CA CYS A 19 -14.07 7.32 -5.02
C CYS A 19 -14.91 6.08 -4.63
N ALA A 20 -14.33 4.89 -4.73
CA ALA A 20 -14.81 3.74 -3.98
C ALA A 20 -14.16 3.81 -2.59
N THR A 21 -14.87 4.36 -1.60
CA THR A 21 -14.43 4.31 -0.20
C THR A 21 -14.68 2.91 0.36
N MET A 22 -13.89 1.92 -0.05
CA MET A 22 -13.84 0.64 0.66
C MET A 22 -13.07 0.86 1.96
N ALA A 23 -13.68 0.51 3.10
CA ALA A 23 -13.00 0.54 4.38
C ALA A 23 -11.86 -0.50 4.37
N GLN A 24 -10.62 -0.04 4.27
CA GLN A 24 -9.43 -0.90 4.35
C GLN A 24 -9.24 -1.40 5.78
N GLN A 25 -8.96 -2.69 5.93
CA GLN A 25 -8.58 -3.26 7.22
C GLN A 25 -7.15 -2.83 7.60
N PRO A 26 -6.90 -2.49 8.88
CA PRO A 26 -5.57 -2.16 9.36
C PRO A 26 -4.66 -3.41 9.38
N PRO A 27 -3.36 -3.26 9.13
CA PRO A 27 -2.40 -4.33 9.36
C PRO A 27 -2.32 -4.62 10.86
N ARG A 28 -1.77 -5.78 11.20
CA ARG A 28 -1.59 -6.22 12.60
C ARG A 28 -0.16 -6.67 12.81
N VAL A 29 0.27 -6.58 14.06
CA VAL A 29 1.55 -7.15 14.52
C VAL A 29 1.29 -8.59 14.94
N ASP A 30 1.81 -9.55 14.21
CA ASP A 30 1.64 -10.99 14.46
C ASP A 30 2.95 -11.80 14.40
N ILE A 31 4.08 -11.13 14.17
CA ILE A 31 5.41 -11.72 14.32
C ILE A 31 5.78 -11.80 15.81
N GLY A 32 6.24 -12.98 16.23
CA GLY A 32 6.68 -13.24 17.61
C GLY A 32 8.00 -12.57 17.99
N SER A 33 8.35 -12.59 19.28
CA SER A 33 9.54 -11.93 19.83
C SER A 33 10.88 -12.48 19.32
N ARG A 34 10.90 -13.71 18.75
CA ARG A 34 12.08 -14.31 18.13
C ARG A 34 12.66 -13.43 17.01
N HIS A 35 11.78 -12.75 16.26
CA HIS A 35 12.17 -11.92 15.13
C HIS A 35 11.98 -10.43 15.47
N GLY A 36 12.68 -9.97 16.51
CA GLY A 36 12.51 -8.63 17.10
C GLY A 36 12.46 -7.51 16.06
N ASN A 37 13.43 -7.44 15.15
CA ASN A 37 13.47 -6.40 14.11
C ASN A 37 12.28 -6.47 13.13
N LEU A 38 11.81 -7.67 12.75
CA LEU A 38 10.66 -7.81 11.85
C LEU A 38 9.34 -7.45 12.56
N ARG A 39 9.22 -7.84 13.83
CA ARG A 39 8.10 -7.42 14.69
C ARG A 39 8.05 -5.91 14.85
N ASP A 40 9.19 -5.28 15.13
CA ASP A 40 9.28 -3.83 15.27
C ASP A 40 8.95 -3.14 13.94
N ALA A 41 9.36 -3.70 12.79
CA ALA A 41 8.95 -3.20 11.49
C ALA A 41 7.42 -3.27 11.29
N GLN A 42 6.75 -4.37 11.68
CA GLN A 42 5.27 -4.43 11.66
C GLN A 42 4.65 -3.36 12.56
N GLN A 43 5.22 -3.07 13.74
CA GLN A 43 4.74 -2.00 14.61
C GLN A 43 4.79 -0.63 13.93
N HIS A 44 5.90 -0.32 13.26
CA HIS A 44 6.04 0.94 12.51
C HIS A 44 5.08 1.01 11.31
N ILE A 45 4.83 -0.11 10.64
CA ILE A 45 3.83 -0.19 9.56
C ILE A 45 2.42 0.11 10.09
N VAL A 46 2.02 -0.50 11.21
CA VAL A 46 0.72 -0.23 11.85
C VAL A 46 0.59 1.23 12.24
N GLN A 47 1.64 1.81 12.84
CA GLN A 47 1.66 3.23 13.19
C GLN A 47 1.52 4.13 11.95
N ALA A 48 2.29 3.86 10.89
CA ALA A 48 2.22 4.63 9.65
C ALA A 48 0.82 4.55 9.00
N TRP A 49 0.21 3.37 8.99
CA TRP A 49 -1.14 3.17 8.46
C TRP A 49 -2.19 4.00 9.22
N GLN A 50 -2.07 4.07 10.55
CA GLN A 50 -2.95 4.90 11.40
C GLN A 50 -2.76 6.40 11.14
N LEU A 51 -1.50 6.84 11.00
CA LEU A 51 -1.19 8.24 10.67
C LEU A 51 -1.74 8.63 9.29
N ILE A 52 -1.61 7.76 8.28
CA ILE A 52 -2.20 7.99 6.96
C ILE A 52 -3.73 8.02 7.03
N SER A 53 -4.35 7.16 7.84
CA SER A 53 -5.81 7.18 8.04
C SER A 53 -6.28 8.49 8.67
N THR A 54 -5.53 9.01 9.64
CA THR A 54 -5.77 10.32 10.24
C THR A 54 -5.65 11.42 9.18
N ALA A 55 -4.57 11.44 8.41
CA ALA A 55 -4.39 12.40 7.33
C ALA A 55 -5.50 12.32 6.28
N GLN A 56 -5.97 11.12 5.94
CA GLN A 56 -7.08 10.92 5.02
C GLN A 56 -8.39 11.50 5.57
N TYR A 57 -8.65 11.33 6.87
CA TYR A 57 -9.81 11.93 7.54
C TYR A 57 -9.70 13.46 7.57
N ASP A 58 -8.57 14.00 8.04
CA ASP A 58 -8.33 15.44 8.18
C ASP A 58 -8.36 16.21 6.85
N ASN A 59 -8.17 15.51 5.73
CA ASN A 59 -8.21 16.08 4.38
C ASN A 59 -9.48 15.72 3.61
N ASP A 60 -10.54 15.24 4.27
CA ASP A 60 -11.82 14.85 3.64
C ASP A 60 -11.63 13.86 2.47
N SER A 61 -10.65 12.97 2.56
CA SER A 61 -10.21 12.07 1.48
C SER A 61 -9.75 12.74 0.19
N ARG A 62 -9.50 14.07 0.18
CA ARG A 62 -9.02 14.85 -0.98
C ARG A 62 -7.51 14.74 -1.21
N LEU A 63 -6.93 13.57 -0.97
CA LEU A 63 -5.50 13.26 -1.15
C LEU A 63 -5.20 12.54 -2.48
N GLY A 64 -6.09 12.67 -3.47
CA GLY A 64 -5.90 12.10 -4.81
C GLY A 64 -5.85 10.57 -4.85
N GLY A 65 -6.42 9.88 -3.85
CA GLY A 65 -6.36 8.42 -3.74
C GLY A 65 -5.02 7.87 -3.24
N HIS A 66 -3.99 8.70 -3.08
CA HIS A 66 -2.65 8.26 -2.66
C HIS A 66 -2.62 7.75 -1.22
N ALA A 67 -3.46 8.28 -0.32
CA ALA A 67 -3.56 7.77 1.05
C ALA A 67 -4.08 6.32 1.09
N ALA A 68 -5.11 6.01 0.30
CA ALA A 68 -5.62 4.64 0.18
C ALA A 68 -4.56 3.71 -0.43
N ARG A 69 -3.86 4.16 -1.48
CA ARG A 69 -2.77 3.38 -2.10
C ARG A 69 -1.60 3.15 -1.13
N ALA A 70 -1.19 4.16 -0.36
CA ALA A 70 -0.12 4.01 0.62
C ALA A 70 -0.49 2.98 1.70
N LYS A 71 -1.74 3.01 2.19
CA LYS A 71 -2.25 2.02 3.14
C LYS A 71 -2.29 0.59 2.58
N GLU A 72 -2.62 0.44 1.30
CA GLU A 72 -2.57 -0.86 0.60
C GLU A 72 -1.12 -1.40 0.54
N LEU A 73 -0.17 -0.56 0.13
CA LEU A 73 1.25 -0.93 0.09
C LEU A 73 1.81 -1.27 1.47
N LEU A 74 1.36 -0.58 2.51
CA LEU A 74 1.72 -0.90 3.90
C LEU A 74 1.17 -2.26 4.33
N ASN A 75 -0.06 -2.61 3.91
CA ASN A 75 -0.61 -3.95 4.17
C ASN A 75 0.21 -5.03 3.45
N GLU A 76 0.53 -4.83 2.17
CA GLU A 76 1.38 -5.76 1.40
C GLU A 76 2.75 -5.94 2.08
N ALA A 77 3.40 -4.85 2.47
CA ALA A 77 4.67 -4.90 3.19
C ALA A 77 4.57 -5.65 4.53
N ASN A 78 3.47 -5.48 5.28
CA ASN A 78 3.26 -6.17 6.55
C ASN A 78 3.18 -7.69 6.39
N GLU A 79 2.53 -8.15 5.32
CA GLU A 79 2.41 -9.58 4.98
C GLU A 79 3.77 -10.14 4.51
N GLU A 80 4.54 -9.40 3.73
CA GLU A 80 5.90 -9.83 3.34
C GLU A 80 6.83 -10.00 4.55
N LEU A 81 6.73 -9.13 5.56
CA LEU A 81 7.48 -9.31 6.81
C LEU A 81 7.08 -10.60 7.55
N ARG A 82 5.77 -10.93 7.54
CA ARG A 82 5.24 -12.15 8.14
C ARG A 82 5.78 -13.39 7.44
N LEU A 83 5.80 -13.38 6.11
CA LEU A 83 6.38 -14.45 5.29
C LEU A 83 7.89 -14.60 5.52
N ALA A 84 8.63 -13.50 5.64
CA ALA A 84 10.05 -13.54 5.96
C ALA A 84 10.32 -14.20 7.32
N ALA A 85 9.49 -13.91 8.33
CA ALA A 85 9.57 -14.57 9.63
C ALA A 85 9.25 -16.08 9.54
N ASP A 86 8.30 -16.49 8.70
CA ASP A 86 7.99 -17.90 8.48
C ASP A 86 9.16 -18.67 7.83
N VAL A 87 9.80 -18.09 6.81
CA VAL A 87 11.00 -18.67 6.18
C VAL A 87 12.13 -18.83 7.20
N ALA A 88 12.38 -17.79 8.01
CA ALA A 88 13.39 -17.87 9.06
C ALA A 88 13.07 -18.97 10.09
N ASN A 89 11.80 -19.11 10.49
CA ASN A 89 11.36 -20.17 11.39
C ASN A 89 11.55 -21.58 10.81
N GLU A 90 11.41 -21.76 9.49
CA GLU A 90 11.60 -23.05 8.82
C GLU A 90 13.08 -23.45 8.73
N HIS A 91 13.98 -22.49 8.51
CA HIS A 91 15.43 -22.75 8.44
C HIS A 91 16.08 -23.01 9.80
N GLU A 92 15.45 -22.57 10.89
CA GLU A 92 15.92 -22.80 12.26
C GLU A 92 15.42 -24.13 12.89
N ARG A 93 14.71 -24.97 12.13
CA ARG A 93 14.20 -26.27 12.62
C ARG A 93 15.23 -27.40 12.59
#